data_AF-A0AAX3X3V1-F1
#
_entry.id   AF-A0AAX3X3V1-F1
#
_cell.length_a   1.000
_cell.length_b   1.000
_cell.length_c   1.000
_cell.angle_alpha   90.00
_cell.angle_beta   90.00
_cell.angle_gamma   90.00
#
_symmetry.space_group_name_H-M   'P 1'
#
loop_
_entity.id
_entity.type
_entity.pdbx_description
1 polymer ?
#
loop_
_entity_poly.entity_id
_entity_poly.type
_entity_poly.pdbx_seq_one_letter_code
_entity_poly.pdbx_strand_id
1 'polypeptide(L)'
;MLNEDKFFNPIRQNAIHTRAIQDFLKLPNKAIHSVIVFGESCTLKKVEMTSSNVHVIKREELKRFIQDQQKSASLIFSQVDIQAIYNQLLPQMQISKAMKKKHIRTIQQRYGKH
;
A
#
# COMPACT_ATOMS: atom_id res chain seq x y z
N MET A 1 6.92 -15.08 26.34
CA MET A 1 7.74 -13.91 25.97
C MET A 1 7.54 -13.71 24.48
N LEU A 2 6.71 -12.74 24.09
CA LEU A 2 6.40 -12.50 22.67
C LEU A 2 7.60 -11.76 22.05
N ASN A 3 8.20 -12.33 21.01
CA ASN A 3 9.20 -11.64 20.22
C ASN A 3 8.56 -10.37 19.63
N GLU A 4 9.06 -9.20 20.00
CA GLU A 4 8.74 -7.96 19.28
C GLU A 4 9.47 -7.99 17.94
N ASP A 5 8.91 -8.72 16.98
CA ASP A 5 9.34 -8.63 15.59
C ASP A 5 9.19 -7.16 15.17
N LYS A 6 10.34 -6.49 14.95
CA LYS A 6 10.38 -5.09 14.52
C LYS A 6 9.59 -4.95 13.22
N PHE A 7 8.34 -4.50 13.32
CA PHE A 7 7.52 -4.25 12.15
C PHE A 7 8.07 -3.03 11.41
N PHE A 8 8.28 -3.18 10.09
CA PHE A 8 8.68 -2.06 9.26
C PHE A 8 7.62 -0.96 9.32
N ASN A 9 8.06 0.31 9.32
CA ASN A 9 7.13 1.43 9.31
C ASN A 9 6.16 1.29 8.11
N PRO A 10 4.84 1.12 8.34
CA PRO A 10 3.87 0.86 7.28
C PRO A 10 3.81 1.98 6.24
N ILE A 11 4.13 3.22 6.64
CA ILE A 11 4.20 4.36 5.72
C ILE A 11 5.31 4.13 4.68
N ARG A 12 6.51 3.77 5.13
CA ARG A 12 7.66 3.54 4.24
C ARG A 12 7.47 2.30 3.39
N GLN A 13 6.95 1.23 4.00
CA GLN A 13 6.67 -0.02 3.29
C GLN A 13 5.63 0.20 2.18
N ASN A 14 4.50 0.84 2.49
CA ASN A 14 3.48 1.14 1.50
C ASN A 14 3.98 2.11 0.43
N ALA A 15 4.81 3.10 0.77
CA ALA A 15 5.38 4.01 -0.23
C ALA A 15 6.22 3.26 -1.28
N ILE A 16 7.00 2.26 -0.87
CA ILE A 16 7.77 1.41 -1.79
C ILE A 16 6.83 0.58 -2.67
N HIS A 17 5.80 -0.04 -2.08
CA HIS A 17 4.83 -0.84 -2.83
C HIS A 17 4.05 0.01 -3.85
N THR A 18 3.54 1.17 -3.42
CA THR A 18 2.80 2.10 -4.28
C THR A 18 3.67 2.56 -5.45
N ARG A 19 4.94 2.94 -5.20
CA ARG A 19 5.86 3.32 -6.26
C ARG A 19 6.11 2.19 -7.27
N ALA A 20 6.34 0.97 -6.78
CA ALA A 20 6.55 -0.18 -7.65
C ALA A 20 5.32 -0.48 -8.54
N ILE A 21 4.11 -0.35 -8.00
CA ILE A 21 2.87 -0.53 -8.76
C ILE A 21 2.70 0.59 -9.79
N GLN A 22 2.97 1.84 -9.39
CA GLN A 22 2.89 3.00 -10.29
C GLN A 22 3.88 2.89 -11.44
N ASP A 23 5.13 2.51 -11.15
CA ASP A 23 6.16 2.31 -12.17
C ASP A 23 5.80 1.16 -13.12
N PHE A 24 5.28 0.04 -12.59
CA PHE A 24 4.86 -1.12 -13.39
C PHE A 24 3.70 -0.77 -14.34
N LEU A 25 2.68 -0.08 -13.83
CA LEU A 25 1.47 0.29 -14.57
C LEU A 25 1.60 1.63 -15.32
N LYS A 26 2.75 2.32 -15.20
CA LYS A 26 3.00 3.67 -15.72
C LYS A 26 1.95 4.70 -15.29
N LEU A 27 1.52 4.63 -14.02
CA LEU A 27 0.51 5.53 -13.46
C LEU A 27 1.14 6.82 -12.92
N PRO A 28 0.41 7.94 -12.89
CA PRO A 28 0.91 9.17 -12.27
C PRO A 28 1.10 8.99 -10.76
N ASN A 29 2.02 9.77 -10.18
CA ASN A 29 2.38 9.72 -8.76
C ASN A 29 1.17 9.91 -7.80
N LYS A 30 0.05 10.47 -8.28
CA LYS A 30 -1.17 10.68 -7.50
C LYS A 30 -2.31 9.69 -7.76
N ALA A 31 -2.09 8.67 -8.59
CA ALA A 31 -3.13 7.69 -8.92
C ALA A 31 -3.52 6.76 -7.76
N ILE A 32 -2.61 6.52 -6.82
CA ILE A 32 -2.80 5.54 -5.75
C ILE A 32 -2.74 6.25 -4.39
N HIS A 33 -3.76 6.01 -3.57
CA HIS A 33 -3.83 6.48 -2.19
C HIS A 33 -3.42 5.34 -1.25
N SER A 34 -2.42 5.58 -0.40
CA SER A 34 -2.04 4.65 0.66
C SER A 34 -2.85 4.98 1.90
N VAL A 35 -3.70 4.06 2.36
CA VAL A 35 -4.55 4.24 3.54
C VAL A 35 -4.14 3.21 4.58
N ILE A 36 -3.59 3.67 5.70
CA ILE A 36 -3.18 2.86 6.85
C ILE A 36 -4.25 3.05 7.93
N VAL A 37 -4.94 1.96 8.27
CA VAL A 37 -6.06 1.97 9.21
C VAL A 37 -5.65 1.32 10.51
N PHE A 38 -5.71 2.08 11.61
CA PHE A 38 -5.46 1.58 12.96
C PHE A 38 -6.76 1.13 13.64
N GLY A 39 -6.64 0.10 14.48
CA GLY A 39 -7.75 -0.39 15.31
C GLY A 39 -8.10 0.58 16.45
N GLU A 40 -9.26 0.36 17.06
CA GLU A 40 -9.86 1.24 18.08
C GLU A 40 -8.96 1.39 19.33
N SER A 41 -8.22 0.34 19.69
CA SER A 41 -7.31 0.32 20.85
C SER A 41 -5.92 0.93 20.60
N CYS A 42 -5.69 1.54 19.43
CA CYS A 42 -4.42 2.16 19.10
C CYS A 42 -4.44 3.68 19.37
N THR A 43 -3.39 4.17 20.04
CA THR A 43 -3.14 5.61 20.16
C THR A 43 -2.27 6.07 19.00
N LEU A 44 -2.81 6.93 18.14
CA LEU A 44 -2.03 7.52 17.06
C LEU A 44 -1.16 8.65 17.64
N LYS A 45 0.15 8.44 17.70
CA LYS A 45 1.09 9.54 17.96
C LYS A 45 1.08 10.48 16.75
N LYS A 46 1.27 11.78 16.98
CA LYS A 46 1.26 12.81 15.93
C LYS A 46 2.20 12.40 14.79
N VAL A 47 1.62 12.04 13.64
CA VAL A 47 2.36 11.73 12.42
C VAL A 47 2.35 12.98 11.56
N GLU A 48 3.50 13.62 11.38
CA GLU A 48 3.62 14.70 10.40
C GLU A 48 3.62 14.07 8.99
N MET A 49 2.49 14.17 8.30
CA MET A 49 2.35 13.65 6.94
C MET A 49 2.79 14.70 5.93
N THR A 50 3.79 14.35 5.14
CA THR A 50 4.37 15.24 4.11
C THR A 50 3.71 15.09 2.73
N SER A 51 2.83 14.09 2.54
CA SER A 51 2.32 13.70 1.22
C SER A 51 0.78 13.59 1.21
N SER A 52 0.13 14.22 0.23
CA SER A 52 -1.35 14.28 0.11
C SER A 52 -2.06 12.93 -0.09
N ASN A 53 -1.33 11.89 -0.50
CA ASN A 53 -1.91 10.59 -0.87
C ASN A 53 -1.59 9.49 0.15
N VAL A 54 -1.03 9.85 1.30
CA VAL A 54 -0.77 8.93 2.40
C VAL A 54 -1.66 9.35 3.57
N HIS A 55 -2.48 8.41 4.01
CA HIS A 55 -3.51 8.63 5.00
C HIS A 55 -3.31 7.65 6.15
N VAL A 56 -3.27 8.17 7.37
CA VAL A 56 -3.18 7.36 8.58
C VAL A 56 -4.38 7.72 9.44
N ILE A 57 -5.33 6.79 9.55
CA ILE A 57 -6.64 7.04 10.16
C ILE A 57 -7.02 5.92 11.11
N LYS A 58 -7.98 6.17 11.98
CA LYS A 58 -8.62 5.12 12.78
C LYS A 58 -9.76 4.46 12.03
N ARG A 59 -10.11 3.23 12.45
CA ARG A 59 -11.13 2.40 11.81
C ARG A 59 -12.49 3.10 11.73
N GLU A 60 -12.88 3.82 12.77
CA GLU A 60 -14.13 4.57 12.85
C GLU A 60 -14.22 5.73 11.84
N GLU A 61 -13.07 6.21 11.35
CA GLU A 61 -12.96 7.29 10.37
C GLU A 61 -13.01 6.79 8.93
N LEU A 62 -12.72 5.50 8.69
CA LEU A 62 -12.58 4.92 7.35
C LEU A 62 -13.81 5.16 6.47
N LYS A 63 -15.02 4.99 7.01
CA LYS A 63 -16.26 5.19 6.25
C LYS A 63 -16.39 6.64 5.76
N ARG A 64 -16.17 7.61 6.65
CA ARG A 64 -16.23 9.05 6.31
C ARG A 64 -15.14 9.40 5.31
N PHE A 65 -13.92 8.92 5.56
CA PHE A 65 -12.78 9.11 4.67
C PHE A 65 -13.10 8.67 3.23
N ILE A 66 -13.62 7.46 3.03
CA ILE A 66 -13.98 6.96 1.68
C ILE A 66 -15.03 7.86 1.02
N GLN A 67 -16.05 8.29 1.76
CA GLN A 67 -17.11 9.16 1.24
C GLN A 67 -16.57 10.53 0.83
N ASP A 68 -15.67 11.11 1.63
CA ASP A 68 -15.07 12.41 1.34
C ASP A 68 -14.10 12.34 0.15
N GLN A 69 -13.33 11.25 0.05
CA GLN A 69 -12.51 11.00 -1.14
C GLN A 69 -13.38 10.83 -2.39
N GLN A 70 -14.49 10.10 -2.34
CA GLN A 70 -15.38 9.96 -3.50
C GLN A 70 -15.98 11.29 -3.97
N LYS A 71 -16.33 12.19 -3.04
CA LYS A 71 -16.87 13.51 -3.38
C LYS A 71 -15.83 14.46 -3.97
N SER A 72 -14.57 14.32 -3.55
CA SER A 72 -13.46 15.21 -3.97
C SER A 72 -12.64 14.63 -5.12
N ALA A 73 -12.77 13.34 -5.40
CA ALA A 73 -12.01 12.67 -6.44
C ALA A 73 -12.41 13.15 -7.84
N SER A 74 -11.42 13.58 -8.60
CA SER A 74 -11.56 13.71 -10.04
C SER A 74 -11.52 12.33 -10.68
N LEU A 75 -12.38 12.09 -11.68
CA LEU A 75 -12.35 10.85 -12.45
C LEU A 75 -11.07 10.82 -13.32
N ILE A 76 -10.05 10.11 -12.84
CA ILE A 76 -8.75 10.00 -13.53
C ILE A 76 -8.62 8.74 -14.40
N PHE A 77 -9.51 7.76 -14.23
CA PHE A 77 -9.53 6.51 -14.97
C PHE A 77 -10.92 6.26 -15.54
N SER A 78 -10.99 5.98 -16.83
CA SER A 78 -12.18 5.46 -17.49
C SER A 78 -12.36 3.96 -17.19
N GLN A 79 -13.52 3.42 -17.53
CA GLN A 79 -13.76 1.97 -17.43
C GLN A 79 -12.74 1.15 -18.24
N VAL A 80 -12.30 1.68 -19.39
CA VAL A 80 -11.30 1.04 -20.26
C VAL A 80 -9.93 1.03 -19.58
N ASP A 81 -9.55 2.14 -18.93
CA ASP A 81 -8.29 2.22 -18.18
C ASP A 81 -8.27 1.22 -17.01
N ILE A 82 -9.37 1.11 -16.28
CA ILE A 82 -9.53 0.13 -15.19
C ILE A 82 -9.39 -1.29 -15.71
N GLN A 83 -10.01 -1.62 -16.85
CA GLN A 83 -9.89 -2.94 -17.45
C GLN A 83 -8.45 -3.24 -17.90
N ALA A 84 -7.75 -2.25 -18.47
CA ALA A 84 -6.36 -2.38 -18.88
C ALA A 84 -5.42 -2.61 -17.67
N ILE A 85 -5.63 -1.86 -16.58
CA ILE A 85 -4.91 -2.06 -15.31
C ILE A 85 -5.15 -3.47 -14.76
N TYR A 86 -6.41 -3.91 -14.72
CA TYR A 86 -6.76 -5.26 -14.27
C TYR A 86 -6.04 -6.34 -15.08
N ASN A 87 -6.07 -6.25 -16.41
CA ASN A 87 -5.45 -7.22 -17.30
C ASN A 87 -3.91 -7.27 -17.13
N GLN A 88 -3.27 -6.16 -16.77
CA GLN A 88 -1.82 -6.13 -16.48
C GLN A 88 -1.48 -6.72 -15.11
N LEU A 89 -2.33 -6.52 -14.10
CA LEU A 89 -2.12 -7.03 -12.75
C LEU A 89 -2.42 -8.53 -12.63
N LEU A 90 -3.43 -9.04 -13.34
CA LEU A 90 -3.90 -10.41 -13.19
C LEU A 90 -2.79 -11.48 -13.34
N PRO A 91 -1.88 -11.42 -14.34
CA PRO A 91 -0.76 -12.37 -14.44
C PRO A 91 0.22 -12.26 -13.27
N GLN A 92 0.40 -11.05 -12.73
CA GLN A 92 1.27 -10.79 -11.58
C GLN A 92 0.67 -11.24 -10.26
N MET A 93 -0.63 -11.55 -10.20
CA MET A 93 -1.27 -12.14 -9.01
C MET A 93 -1.09 -13.66 -8.97
N GLN A 94 -0.88 -14.29 -10.13
CA GLN A 94 -0.62 -15.73 -10.27
C GLN A 94 0.85 -16.10 -10.01
N ILE A 95 1.52 -15.40 -9.08
CA ILE A 95 2.88 -15.71 -8.69
C ILE A 95 2.91 -17.13 -8.10
N SER A 96 3.60 -18.04 -8.80
CA SER A 96 3.83 -19.40 -8.30
C SER A 96 4.44 -19.35 -6.90
N LYS A 97 4.10 -20.32 -6.05
CA LYS A 97 4.68 -20.47 -4.69
C LYS A 97 6.22 -20.38 -4.69
N ALA A 98 6.87 -20.71 -5.81
CA ALA A 98 8.31 -20.62 -6.02
C ALA A 98 8.85 -19.18 -6.03
N MET A 99 8.16 -18.22 -6.65
CA MET A 99 8.59 -16.82 -6.66
C MET A 99 8.37 -16.13 -5.30
N LYS A 100 7.30 -16.47 -4.57
CA LYS A 100 7.15 -16.07 -3.16
C LYS A 100 8.30 -16.61 -2.29
N LYS A 101 8.68 -17.89 -2.47
CA LYS A 101 9.85 -18.48 -1.79
C LYS A 101 11.16 -17.79 -2.20
N LYS A 102 11.35 -17.44 -3.48
CA LYS A 102 12.53 -16.70 -3.95
C LYS A 102 12.61 -15.32 -3.32
N HIS A 103 11.50 -14.59 -3.23
CA HIS A 103 11.44 -13.29 -2.56
C HIS A 103 11.80 -13.39 -1.06
N ILE A 104 11.24 -14.36 -0.34
CA ILE A 104 11.60 -14.63 1.07
C ILE A 104 13.09 -14.94 1.20
N ARG A 105 13.65 -15.79 0.32
CA ARG A 105 15.09 -16.11 0.29
C ARG A 105 15.95 -14.87 0.02
N THR A 106 15.56 -14.01 -0.91
CA THR A 106 16.29 -12.76 -1.21
C THR A 106 16.26 -11.78 -0.03
N ILE A 107 15.13 -11.69 0.69
CA ILE A 107 15.04 -10.87 1.91
C ILE A 107 15.91 -11.47 3.02
N GLN A 108 15.87 -12.79 3.23
CA GLN A 108 16.72 -13.49 4.20
C GLN A 108 18.20 -13.34 3.88
N GLN A 109 18.61 -13.38 2.61
CA GLN A 109 20.01 -13.16 2.22
C GLN A 109 20.47 -11.71 2.39
N ARG A 110 19.57 -10.73 2.22
CA ARG A 110 19.91 -9.30 2.35
C ARG A 110 19.83 -8.78 3.78
N TYR A 111 18.96 -9.35 4.61
CA TYR A 111 18.64 -8.84 5.96
C TYR A 111 18.71 -9.89 7.06
N GLY A 112 18.85 -11.18 6.75
CA GLY A 112 19.18 -12.23 7.70
C GLY A 112 20.65 -12.14 8.06
N LYS A 113 20.99 -11.16 8.90
CA LYS A 113 22.32 -11.10 9.52
C LYS A 113 22.48 -12.27 10.50
N HIS A 114 23.69 -12.85 10.49
CA HIS A 114 24.30 -13.42 11.69
C HIS A 114 24.40 -12.37 12.80
#